data_AF-A0A7X7DDU4-F1
#
_entry.id   AF-A0A7X7DDU4-F1
#
_cell.length_a   1.000
_cell.length_b   1.000
_cell.length_c   1.000
_cell.angle_alpha   90.00
_cell.angle_beta   90.00
_cell.angle_gamma   90.00
#
_symmetry.space_group_name_H-M   'P 1'
#
loop_
_entity.id
_entity.type
_entity.pdbx_description
1 polymer ?
#
loop_
_entity_poly.entity_id
_entity_poly.type
_entity_poly.pdbx_seq_one_letter_code
_entity_poly.pdbx_strand_id
1 'polypeptide(L)'
;MKAMSRECWGSIGCFLVLSAACTWAAVAPPLYVGNLEPVRDQYDRPLVGSYHPAAAASRSRVEIRTAPNGIIYPPSSGGIAHPNNPALPGESVGGVGMNAAEPHCGLFAMVFPVRPPAGTKIFARAFNAPTAEEASFYADSALVTLEANATSLVFSFGPAKPLDDADDDGDGLINSWEKALGIDDRLTGDYDGDNIGDYQEMLAGTAPDDPGSLLAFREIRPDKAAQPAGGGGQATAPVRVKWQSVPGKSYQLFYIPDLVGEQEYIPVGGVVTADDDEYEIEMVVDLPTGAVKGNFRVKLVVPEP
;
A
#
# COMPACT_ATOMS: atom_id res chain seq x y z
N MET A 1 2.35 101.28 41.07
CA MET A 1 3.38 101.79 40.14
C MET A 1 4.44 100.72 39.94
N LYS A 2 4.93 100.63 38.70
CA LYS A 2 5.87 99.68 38.09
C LYS A 2 5.32 98.31 37.68
N ALA A 3 5.67 97.98 36.45
CA ALA A 3 5.12 97.00 35.53
C ALA A 3 6.26 96.09 35.02
N MET A 4 5.88 94.91 34.49
CA MET A 4 6.58 94.03 33.51
C MET A 4 8.00 93.52 33.91
N SER A 5 8.49 92.32 33.56
CA SER A 5 8.30 91.47 32.37
C SER A 5 8.76 90.00 32.61
N ARG A 6 8.32 89.11 31.70
CA ARG A 6 8.75 87.76 31.24
C ARG A 6 10.17 87.28 31.64
N GLU A 7 10.44 85.98 31.86
CA GLU A 7 10.61 84.94 30.81
C GLU A 7 10.48 83.47 31.29
N CYS A 8 10.18 82.58 30.34
CA CYS A 8 10.03 81.12 30.41
C CYS A 8 11.36 80.36 30.53
N TRP A 9 11.33 79.22 31.24
CA TRP A 9 11.89 77.88 30.92
C TRP A 9 11.48 76.98 32.12
N GLY A 10 10.82 75.84 32.00
CA GLY A 10 11.06 74.72 31.11
C GLY A 10 11.54 73.53 31.96
N SER A 11 10.63 72.72 32.51
CA SER A 11 10.94 71.35 32.97
C SER A 11 9.68 70.50 33.00
N ILE A 12 9.58 69.70 31.95
CA ILE A 12 8.58 68.66 31.72
C ILE A 12 8.89 67.50 32.68
N GLY A 13 7.95 67.21 33.59
CA GLY A 13 7.99 66.02 34.42
C GLY A 13 7.76 64.78 33.56
N CYS A 14 8.77 63.93 33.46
CA CYS A 14 8.69 62.64 32.79
C CYS A 14 7.87 61.67 33.67
N PHE A 15 6.56 61.60 33.46
CA PHE A 15 5.73 60.53 33.99
C PHE A 15 5.95 59.27 33.15
N LEU A 16 6.79 58.37 33.68
CA LEU A 16 6.98 57.03 33.15
C LEU A 16 5.68 56.23 33.40
N VAL A 17 4.78 56.26 32.42
CA VAL A 17 3.63 55.36 32.38
C VAL A 17 4.17 53.98 32.03
N LEU A 18 4.31 53.11 33.03
CA LEU A 18 4.43 51.67 32.81
C LEU A 18 3.10 51.19 32.22
N SER A 19 2.98 51.22 30.89
CA SER A 19 1.98 50.43 30.20
C SER A 19 2.38 48.97 30.31
N ALA A 20 1.80 48.26 31.29
CA ALA A 20 1.78 46.81 31.27
C ALA A 20 1.07 46.40 29.98
N ALA A 21 1.85 45.96 28.99
CA ALA A 21 1.31 45.32 27.80
C ALA A 21 0.67 44.00 28.26
N CYS A 22 -0.62 44.06 28.55
CA CYS A 22 -1.43 42.86 28.67
C CYS A 22 -1.52 42.30 27.25
N THR A 23 -0.60 41.41 26.87
CA THR A 23 -0.75 40.65 25.64
C THR A 23 -1.93 39.73 25.84
N TRP A 24 -3.07 40.10 25.24
CA TRP A 24 -4.17 39.17 25.04
C TRP A 24 -3.59 38.03 24.20
N ALA A 25 -3.38 36.87 24.83
CA ALA A 25 -3.09 35.66 24.09
C ALA A 25 -4.33 35.38 23.22
N ALA A 26 -4.27 35.79 21.96
CA ALA A 26 -5.30 35.46 20.99
C ALA A 26 -5.37 33.93 20.91
N VAL A 27 -6.51 33.35 21.26
CA VAL A 27 -6.75 31.92 21.08
C VAL A 27 -6.83 31.66 19.58
N ALA A 28 -5.74 31.18 19.00
CA ALA A 28 -5.73 30.74 17.61
C ALA A 28 -6.53 29.43 17.50
N PRO A 29 -7.43 29.27 16.50
CA PRO A 29 -8.15 28.02 16.34
C PRO A 29 -7.18 26.87 16.02
N PRO A 30 -7.47 25.65 16.50
CA PRO A 30 -6.64 24.47 16.21
C PRO A 30 -6.57 24.22 14.70
N LEU A 31 -5.53 23.52 14.29
CA LEU A 31 -5.39 23.03 12.92
C LEU A 31 -5.87 21.57 12.86
N TYR A 32 -6.87 21.31 12.03
CA TYR A 32 -7.31 19.96 11.70
C TYR A 32 -6.55 19.48 10.47
N VAL A 33 -6.00 18.27 10.49
CA VAL A 33 -5.35 17.68 9.32
C VAL A 33 -5.89 16.28 9.07
N GLY A 34 -6.00 15.88 7.80
CA GLY A 34 -6.51 14.56 7.46
C GLY A 34 -6.51 14.33 5.96
N ASN A 35 -7.26 13.33 5.50
CA ASN A 35 -7.44 13.02 4.08
C ASN A 35 -8.92 12.77 3.77
N LEU A 36 -9.28 12.94 2.49
CA LEU A 36 -10.61 12.64 1.97
C LEU A 36 -10.62 11.42 1.06
N GLU A 37 -9.49 11.15 0.38
CA GLU A 37 -9.27 9.93 -0.38
C GLU A 37 -8.51 8.93 0.48
N PRO A 38 -8.92 7.64 0.52
CA PRO A 38 -8.24 6.61 1.29
C PRO A 38 -6.75 6.55 0.97
N VAL A 39 -5.91 6.52 2.00
CA VAL A 39 -4.54 6.06 1.84
C VAL A 39 -4.59 4.56 1.55
N ARG A 40 -3.84 4.11 0.55
CA ARG A 40 -3.86 2.73 0.07
C ARG A 40 -2.58 1.98 0.44
N ASP A 41 -2.71 0.66 0.59
CA ASP A 41 -1.63 -0.29 0.83
C ASP A 41 -0.96 -0.70 -0.50
N GLN A 42 -0.02 -1.63 -0.43
CA GLN A 42 0.73 -2.16 -1.57
C GLN A 42 -0.13 -2.97 -2.57
N TYR A 43 -1.35 -3.32 -2.20
CA TYR A 43 -2.32 -4.02 -3.03
C TYR A 43 -3.44 -3.08 -3.54
N ASP A 44 -3.25 -1.76 -3.42
CA ASP A 44 -4.24 -0.73 -3.75
C ASP A 44 -5.54 -0.80 -2.90
N ARG A 45 -5.50 -1.44 -1.73
CA ARG A 45 -6.63 -1.50 -0.79
C ARG A 45 -6.51 -0.37 0.24
N PRO A 46 -7.60 0.15 0.81
CA PRO A 46 -7.52 1.12 1.90
C PRO A 46 -6.68 0.59 3.08
N LEU A 47 -5.81 1.44 3.64
CA LEU A 47 -5.02 1.07 4.80
C LEU A 47 -5.90 0.67 6.00
N VAL A 48 -5.41 -0.32 6.72
CA VAL A 48 -6.07 -0.88 7.90
C VAL A 48 -6.12 0.18 9.01
N GLY A 49 -7.30 0.40 9.56
CA GLY A 49 -7.50 1.41 10.59
C GLY A 49 -8.74 1.16 11.41
N SER A 50 -8.86 1.84 12.53
CA SER A 50 -10.02 1.70 13.42
C SER A 50 -10.39 3.02 14.07
N TYR A 51 -11.67 3.35 14.10
CA TYR A 51 -12.17 4.51 14.82
C TYR A 51 -12.27 4.28 16.34
N HIS A 52 -12.28 3.02 16.78
CA HIS A 52 -12.35 2.68 18.20
C HIS A 52 -11.06 3.06 18.93
N PRO A 53 -11.12 3.84 20.03
CA PRO A 53 -9.93 4.20 20.81
C PRO A 53 -9.18 2.99 21.39
N ALA A 54 -9.91 1.92 21.75
CA ALA A 54 -9.30 0.70 22.29
C ALA A 54 -8.39 -0.02 21.27
N ALA A 55 -8.60 0.22 19.98
CA ALA A 55 -7.81 -0.34 18.88
C ALA A 55 -6.71 0.63 18.40
N ALA A 56 -6.39 1.69 19.15
CA ALA A 56 -5.43 2.70 18.70
C ALA A 56 -4.04 2.12 18.42
N ALA A 57 -3.60 1.12 19.18
CA ALA A 57 -2.31 0.46 19.02
C ALA A 57 -2.21 -0.47 17.80
N SER A 58 -3.33 -0.78 17.13
CA SER A 58 -3.36 -1.65 15.96
C SER A 58 -3.67 -0.90 14.65
N ARG A 59 -3.74 0.44 14.70
CA ARG A 59 -3.98 1.26 13.51
C ARG A 59 -2.70 1.37 12.70
N SER A 60 -2.79 1.32 11.38
CA SER A 60 -1.68 1.76 10.53
C SER A 60 -1.23 3.17 10.92
N ARG A 61 0.07 3.35 11.14
CA ARG A 61 0.65 4.57 11.68
C ARG A 61 0.60 5.72 10.68
N VAL A 62 0.31 6.93 11.15
CA VAL A 62 0.41 8.16 10.37
C VAL A 62 1.27 9.17 11.11
N GLU A 63 2.22 9.79 10.42
CA GLU A 63 3.11 10.80 10.96
C GLU A 63 3.02 12.10 10.15
N ILE A 64 2.84 13.21 10.84
CA ILE A 64 2.93 14.55 10.24
C ILE A 64 4.35 15.06 10.43
N ARG A 65 5.02 15.32 9.31
CA ARG A 65 6.45 15.65 9.28
C ARG A 65 6.68 16.99 8.61
N THR A 66 7.76 17.64 8.98
CA THR A 66 8.20 18.89 8.34
C THR A 66 9.15 18.59 7.19
N ALA A 67 9.21 19.47 6.20
CA ALA A 67 10.23 19.45 5.16
C ALA A 67 10.80 20.86 4.97
N PRO A 68 11.73 21.32 5.83
CA PRO A 68 12.20 22.70 5.84
C PRO A 68 12.77 23.17 4.49
N ASN A 69 13.49 22.29 3.79
CA ASN A 69 14.04 22.55 2.47
C ASN A 69 13.04 22.29 1.32
N GLY A 70 11.82 21.84 1.64
CA GLY A 70 10.79 21.50 0.67
C GLY A 70 10.99 20.16 -0.04
N ILE A 71 11.86 19.28 0.47
CA ILE A 71 12.13 17.97 -0.10
C ILE A 71 11.62 16.89 0.87
N ILE A 72 10.88 15.93 0.34
CA ILE A 72 10.46 14.72 1.06
C ILE A 72 11.50 13.63 0.76
N TYR A 73 12.22 13.21 1.79
CA TYR A 73 13.21 12.14 1.74
C TYR A 73 12.56 10.81 2.16
N PRO A 74 12.90 9.70 1.50
CA PRO A 74 12.44 8.38 1.94
C PRO A 74 12.94 8.09 3.37
N PRO A 75 12.21 7.29 4.15
CA PRO A 75 12.74 6.72 5.39
C PRO A 75 13.82 5.67 5.07
N SER A 76 14.54 5.18 6.08
CA SER A 76 15.36 3.97 5.94
C SER A 76 14.49 2.71 5.77
N SER A 77 15.11 1.57 5.45
CA SER A 77 14.44 0.26 5.43
C SER A 77 13.72 -0.09 6.74
N GLY A 78 14.32 0.25 7.89
CA GLY A 78 13.66 0.11 9.21
C GLY A 78 12.60 1.17 9.54
N GLY A 79 12.12 1.95 8.58
CA GLY A 79 11.13 3.01 8.77
C GLY A 79 11.62 4.27 9.49
N ILE A 80 12.91 4.34 9.85
CA ILE A 80 13.50 5.51 10.52
C ILE A 80 13.47 6.70 9.58
N ALA A 81 12.91 7.80 10.05
CA ALA A 81 12.79 8.99 9.23
C ALA A 81 14.11 9.73 9.03
N HIS A 82 14.26 10.32 7.86
CA HIS A 82 15.42 11.12 7.50
C HIS A 82 15.55 12.38 8.39
N PRO A 83 16.75 12.78 8.83
CA PRO A 83 16.95 13.97 9.69
C PRO A 83 16.40 15.29 9.13
N ASN A 84 16.40 15.45 7.80
CA ASN A 84 15.83 16.62 7.13
C ASN A 84 14.29 16.63 7.07
N ASN A 85 13.63 15.54 7.46
CA ASN A 85 12.19 15.53 7.65
C ASN A 85 11.85 15.13 9.07
N PRO A 86 12.12 15.97 10.09
CA PRO A 86 11.78 15.64 11.46
C PRO A 86 10.26 15.64 11.66
N ALA A 87 9.80 14.87 12.64
CA ALA A 87 8.40 14.88 13.05
C ALA A 87 8.02 16.31 13.45
N LEU A 88 6.82 16.73 13.09
CA LEU A 88 6.30 18.02 13.52
C LEU A 88 6.21 17.99 15.06
N PRO A 89 6.65 19.03 15.79
CA PRO A 89 6.51 19.04 17.24
C PRO A 89 5.04 18.91 17.70
N GLY A 90 4.80 18.22 18.81
CA GLY A 90 3.46 17.96 19.35
C GLY A 90 2.93 16.57 19.02
N GLU A 91 1.60 16.41 19.04
CA GLU A 91 0.87 15.15 18.73
C GLU A 91 0.87 14.86 17.22
N SER A 92 2.07 14.75 16.63
CA SER A 92 2.27 14.54 15.20
C SER A 92 2.22 13.08 14.75
N VAL A 93 1.94 12.16 15.66
CA VAL A 93 1.75 10.74 15.37
C VAL A 93 0.31 10.37 15.68
N GLY A 94 -0.36 9.80 14.69
CA GLY A 94 -1.71 9.26 14.78
C GLY A 94 -1.78 7.92 14.06
N GLY A 95 -2.98 7.56 13.62
CA GLY A 95 -3.17 6.34 12.85
C GLY A 95 -4.43 6.37 12.00
N VAL A 96 -4.45 5.52 10.98
CA VAL A 96 -5.59 5.34 10.09
C VAL A 96 -6.83 4.89 10.88
N GLY A 97 -7.97 5.44 10.53
CA GLY A 97 -9.24 5.31 11.23
C GLY A 97 -9.42 6.30 12.40
N MET A 98 -8.37 7.01 12.84
CA MET A 98 -8.52 8.03 13.88
C MET A 98 -9.52 9.11 13.43
N ASN A 99 -10.57 9.32 14.22
CA ASN A 99 -11.66 10.26 13.92
C ASN A 99 -12.35 10.01 12.57
N ALA A 100 -12.34 8.78 12.07
CA ALA A 100 -13.10 8.36 10.90
C ALA A 100 -14.48 7.79 11.29
N ALA A 101 -15.41 7.75 10.33
CA ALA A 101 -16.75 7.22 10.54
C ALA A 101 -16.80 5.69 10.52
N GLU A 102 -15.88 5.05 9.82
CA GLU A 102 -15.86 3.61 9.58
C GLU A 102 -14.44 3.03 9.78
N PRO A 103 -14.31 1.76 10.18
CA PRO A 103 -13.02 1.09 10.25
C PRO A 103 -12.51 0.76 8.83
N HIS A 104 -11.19 0.59 8.69
CA HIS A 104 -10.52 0.19 7.42
C HIS A 104 -10.86 1.07 6.20
N CYS A 105 -11.21 2.34 6.43
CA CYS A 105 -11.56 3.27 5.36
C CYS A 105 -10.33 3.95 4.72
N GLY A 106 -9.12 3.73 5.23
CA GLY A 106 -7.92 4.46 4.78
C GLY A 106 -7.92 5.96 5.13
N LEU A 107 -8.87 6.44 5.93
CA LEU A 107 -9.00 7.86 6.31
C LEU A 107 -8.48 8.10 7.73
N PHE A 108 -7.99 9.31 7.99
CA PHE A 108 -7.69 9.79 9.34
C PHE A 108 -7.97 11.28 9.46
N ALA A 109 -8.22 11.73 10.68
CA ALA A 109 -8.18 13.14 11.03
C ALA A 109 -7.48 13.34 12.38
N MET A 110 -6.51 14.24 12.42
CA MET A 110 -5.73 14.63 13.60
C MET A 110 -5.98 16.10 13.91
N VAL A 111 -5.85 16.45 15.18
CA VAL A 111 -6.04 17.82 15.67
C VAL A 111 -4.71 18.30 16.24
N PHE A 112 -4.29 19.49 15.83
CA PHE A 112 -3.12 20.19 16.38
C PHE A 112 -3.61 21.39 17.20
N PRO A 113 -3.68 21.27 18.53
CA PRO A 113 -4.11 22.36 19.40
C PRO A 113 -3.16 23.57 19.31
N VAL A 114 -1.86 23.29 19.20
CA VAL A 114 -0.84 24.31 18.93
C VAL A 114 -0.51 24.29 17.44
N ARG A 115 -0.91 25.34 16.74
CA ARG A 115 -0.69 25.46 15.31
C ARG A 115 0.80 25.69 15.01
N PRO A 116 1.38 24.98 14.02
CA PRO A 116 2.69 25.35 13.49
C PRO A 116 2.69 26.76 12.88
N PRO A 117 3.83 27.46 12.84
CA PRO A 117 3.90 28.78 12.22
C PRO A 117 3.46 28.77 10.76
N ALA A 118 2.85 29.88 10.31
CA ALA A 118 2.58 30.10 8.89
C ALA A 118 3.87 29.98 8.07
N GLY A 119 3.79 29.40 6.88
CA GLY A 119 4.93 29.10 6.01
C GLY A 119 5.64 27.78 6.34
N THR A 120 5.24 27.06 7.39
CA THR A 120 5.80 25.73 7.68
C THR A 120 5.39 24.76 6.58
N LYS A 121 6.37 24.08 5.99
CA LYS A 121 6.17 23.04 4.96
C LYS A 121 6.02 21.69 5.65
N ILE A 122 4.88 21.03 5.44
CA ILE A 122 4.55 19.75 6.06
C ILE A 122 4.00 18.75 5.04
N PHE A 123 4.14 17.47 5.37
CA PHE A 123 3.53 16.35 4.66
C PHE A 123 3.12 15.28 5.68
N ALA A 124 2.24 14.37 5.29
CA ALA A 124 1.90 13.18 6.05
C ALA A 124 2.59 11.95 5.45
N ARG A 125 3.09 11.08 6.31
CA ARG A 125 3.59 9.75 5.96
C ARG A 125 2.73 8.71 6.65
N ALA A 126 2.16 7.80 5.90
CA ALA A 126 1.42 6.66 6.42
C ALA A 126 2.25 5.39 6.23
N PHE A 127 2.21 4.49 7.21
CA PHE A 127 2.86 3.18 7.16
C PHE A 127 1.81 2.08 7.16
N ASN A 128 2.10 0.94 6.51
CA ASN A 128 1.16 -0.18 6.47
C ASN A 128 1.06 -0.98 7.78
N ALA A 129 1.80 -0.60 8.82
CA ALA A 129 1.78 -1.23 10.15
C ALA A 129 1.63 -0.22 11.30
N PRO A 130 1.35 -0.68 12.54
CA PRO A 130 1.19 0.20 13.70
C PRO A 130 2.45 0.92 14.17
N THR A 131 3.61 0.37 13.85
CA THR A 131 4.91 1.03 14.06
C THR A 131 5.67 1.15 12.75
N ALA A 132 6.60 2.11 12.68
CA ALA A 132 7.47 2.25 11.51
C ALA A 132 8.43 1.07 11.35
N GLU A 133 8.80 0.41 12.46
CA GLU A 133 9.68 -0.75 12.49
C GLU A 133 8.98 -2.02 11.97
N GLU A 134 7.70 -2.23 12.31
CA GLU A 134 6.90 -3.36 11.79
C GLU A 134 6.48 -3.16 10.33
N ALA A 135 6.53 -1.93 9.81
CA ALA A 135 6.08 -1.63 8.47
C ALA A 135 7.00 -2.24 7.41
N SER A 136 6.41 -2.53 6.26
CA SER A 136 7.12 -2.92 5.03
C SER A 136 6.89 -1.91 3.89
N PHE A 137 5.76 -1.19 3.91
CA PHE A 137 5.45 -0.16 2.94
C PHE A 137 5.04 1.16 3.63
N TYR A 138 5.24 2.26 2.92
CA TYR A 138 4.78 3.59 3.33
C TYR A 138 4.21 4.37 2.15
N ALA A 139 3.38 5.37 2.44
CA ALA A 139 2.88 6.32 1.47
C ALA A 139 3.10 7.75 1.96
N ASP A 140 3.57 8.62 1.09
CA ASP A 140 3.73 10.04 1.37
C ASP A 140 2.62 10.86 0.73
N SER A 141 2.17 11.88 1.45
CA SER A 141 1.32 12.91 0.86
C SER A 141 2.11 13.88 0.01
N ALA A 142 1.41 14.63 -0.84
CA ALA A 142 1.93 15.86 -1.40
C ALA A 142 2.39 16.82 -0.28
N LEU A 143 3.46 17.59 -0.57
CA LEU A 143 3.96 18.61 0.32
C LEU A 143 3.02 19.82 0.34
N VAL A 144 2.70 20.34 1.53
CA VAL A 144 1.86 21.52 1.69
C VAL A 144 2.55 22.58 2.54
N THR A 145 2.39 23.85 2.16
CA THR A 145 2.83 25.00 2.96
C THR A 145 1.64 25.52 3.77
N LEU A 146 1.81 25.66 5.09
CA LEU A 146 0.73 26.11 5.96
C LEU A 146 0.45 27.60 5.79
N GLU A 147 -0.78 27.93 5.40
CA GLU A 147 -1.26 29.30 5.35
C GLU A 147 -1.62 29.83 6.74
N ALA A 148 -1.43 31.14 6.96
CA ALA A 148 -1.62 31.75 8.29
C ALA A 148 -3.03 31.51 8.88
N ASN A 149 -4.05 31.46 8.03
CA ASN A 149 -5.45 31.33 8.44
C ASN A 149 -6.04 29.94 8.20
N ALA A 150 -5.26 28.94 7.76
CA ALA A 150 -5.79 27.60 7.44
C ALA A 150 -6.29 26.88 8.70
N THR A 151 -7.58 26.63 8.86
CA THR A 151 -8.13 25.87 10.01
C THR A 151 -8.14 24.37 9.76
N SER A 152 -8.12 23.96 8.49
CA SER A 152 -8.06 22.57 8.07
C SER A 152 -7.07 22.37 6.94
N LEU A 153 -6.45 21.20 6.89
CA LEU A 153 -5.59 20.76 5.81
C LEU A 153 -5.98 19.35 5.36
N VAL A 154 -6.11 19.16 4.05
CA VAL A 154 -6.37 17.86 3.44
C VAL A 154 -5.11 17.41 2.70
N PHE A 155 -4.63 16.22 3.05
CA PHE A 155 -3.53 15.54 2.39
C PHE A 155 -4.06 14.67 1.25
N SER A 156 -3.34 14.67 0.13
CA SER A 156 -3.51 13.73 -0.98
C SER A 156 -2.27 12.85 -1.02
N PHE A 157 -2.47 11.53 -1.00
CA PHE A 157 -1.40 10.53 -0.90
C PHE A 157 -1.01 10.02 -2.29
N GLY A 158 0.28 9.79 -2.48
CA GLY A 158 0.78 8.98 -3.59
C GLY A 158 0.60 7.48 -3.34
N PRO A 159 1.04 6.64 -4.29
CA PRO A 159 1.01 5.19 -4.12
C PRO A 159 1.92 4.75 -2.97
N ALA A 160 1.63 3.56 -2.44
CA ALA A 160 2.51 2.87 -1.50
C ALA A 160 3.88 2.59 -2.14
N LYS A 161 4.93 2.70 -1.35
CA LYS A 161 6.33 2.49 -1.73
C LYS A 161 6.98 1.50 -0.77
N PRO A 162 7.85 0.61 -1.26
CA PRO A 162 8.61 -0.28 -0.39
C PRO A 162 9.52 0.53 0.53
N LEU A 163 9.67 0.10 1.77
CA LEU A 163 10.69 0.63 2.69
C LEU A 163 12.08 0.11 2.33
N ASP A 164 12.14 -1.14 1.90
CA ASP A 164 13.33 -1.85 1.48
C ASP A 164 13.10 -2.47 0.10
N ASP A 165 13.76 -1.92 -0.91
CA ASP A 165 13.71 -2.35 -2.30
C ASP A 165 14.88 -3.27 -2.69
N ALA A 166 15.70 -3.68 -1.72
CA ALA A 166 16.66 -4.75 -1.90
C ALA A 166 15.97 -6.11 -2.05
N ASP A 167 16.72 -7.08 -2.57
CA ASP A 167 16.37 -8.48 -2.78
C ASP A 167 17.58 -9.27 -2.26
N ASP A 168 17.55 -9.59 -0.97
CA ASP A 168 18.74 -10.06 -0.26
C ASP A 168 19.08 -11.52 -0.60
N ASP A 169 18.09 -12.35 -0.95
CA ASP A 169 18.29 -13.75 -1.32
C ASP A 169 18.39 -13.98 -2.84
N GLY A 170 18.01 -12.99 -3.65
CA GLY A 170 18.18 -12.97 -5.10
C GLY A 170 17.11 -13.76 -5.86
N ASP A 171 15.93 -13.98 -5.29
CA ASP A 171 14.83 -14.72 -5.93
C ASP A 171 13.95 -13.84 -6.83
N GLY A 172 14.09 -12.51 -6.73
CA GLY A 172 13.33 -11.49 -7.45
C GLY A 172 12.19 -10.84 -6.67
N LEU A 173 11.93 -11.28 -5.44
CA LEU A 173 10.99 -10.70 -4.48
C LEU A 173 11.73 -9.77 -3.53
N ILE A 174 11.40 -8.48 -3.55
CA ILE A 174 12.09 -7.52 -2.68
C ILE A 174 11.73 -7.72 -1.20
N ASN A 175 12.65 -7.36 -0.30
CA ASN A 175 12.55 -7.47 1.15
C ASN A 175 11.23 -6.92 1.73
N SER A 176 10.71 -5.81 1.18
CA SER A 176 9.40 -5.27 1.62
C SER A 176 8.23 -6.21 1.35
N TRP A 177 8.26 -6.95 0.24
CA TRP A 177 7.24 -7.93 -0.08
C TRP A 177 7.38 -9.17 0.78
N GLU A 178 8.59 -9.68 0.99
CA GLU A 178 8.86 -10.79 1.92
C GLU A 178 8.31 -10.48 3.32
N LYS A 179 8.62 -9.28 3.83
CA LYS A 179 8.11 -8.83 5.13
C LYS A 179 6.60 -8.65 5.17
N ALA A 180 5.98 -8.23 4.05
CA ALA A 180 4.52 -8.15 3.95
C ALA A 180 3.86 -9.54 3.95
N LEU A 181 4.55 -10.56 3.43
CA LEU A 181 4.11 -11.95 3.42
C LEU A 181 4.47 -12.69 4.72
N GLY A 182 5.38 -12.14 5.53
CA GLY A 182 5.81 -12.74 6.79
C GLY A 182 6.89 -13.81 6.62
N ILE A 183 7.68 -13.71 5.55
CA ILE A 183 8.72 -14.67 5.17
C ILE A 183 10.14 -14.06 5.26
N ASP A 184 10.30 -12.88 5.85
CA ASP A 184 11.56 -12.13 5.94
C ASP A 184 12.53 -12.60 7.05
N ASP A 185 12.22 -13.67 7.78
CA ASP A 185 13.03 -14.14 8.91
C ASP A 185 14.19 -15.06 8.51
N ARG A 186 14.26 -15.45 7.23
CA ARG A 186 15.26 -16.32 6.63
C ARG A 186 15.70 -15.76 5.27
N LEU A 187 16.96 -16.01 4.91
CA LEU A 187 17.53 -15.59 3.64
C LEU A 187 17.46 -16.73 2.63
N THR A 188 16.30 -16.96 2.01
CA THR A 188 16.04 -18.09 1.11
C THR A 188 14.84 -17.83 0.21
N GLY A 189 15.04 -17.92 -1.10
CA GLY A 189 13.97 -17.65 -2.08
C GLY A 189 12.98 -18.78 -2.31
N ASP A 190 12.79 -19.64 -1.31
CA ASP A 190 11.92 -20.81 -1.26
C ASP A 190 11.74 -21.09 0.23
N TYR A 191 10.83 -20.34 0.83
CA TYR A 191 10.69 -20.24 2.27
C TYR A 191 10.15 -21.54 2.87
N ASP A 192 9.22 -22.21 2.23
CA ASP A 192 8.65 -23.48 2.69
C ASP A 192 9.40 -24.74 2.23
N GLY A 193 10.30 -24.61 1.25
CA GLY A 193 11.17 -25.68 0.76
C GLY A 193 10.51 -26.65 -0.22
N ASP A 194 9.44 -26.24 -0.91
CA ASP A 194 8.70 -27.07 -1.86
C ASP A 194 9.31 -27.10 -3.29
N ASN A 195 10.38 -26.35 -3.52
CA ASN A 195 11.08 -26.12 -4.80
C ASN A 195 10.36 -25.18 -5.78
N ILE A 196 9.39 -24.41 -5.32
CA ILE A 196 8.83 -23.24 -6.00
C ILE A 196 9.33 -22.01 -5.24
N GLY A 197 9.80 -20.99 -5.96
CA GLY A 197 10.33 -19.81 -5.29
C GLY A 197 9.25 -18.82 -4.87
N ASP A 198 9.52 -18.08 -3.80
CA ASP A 198 8.57 -17.18 -3.15
C ASP A 198 8.04 -16.10 -4.11
N TYR A 199 8.90 -15.57 -4.98
CA TYR A 199 8.50 -14.68 -6.06
C TYR A 199 7.45 -15.31 -7.00
N GLN A 200 7.67 -16.56 -7.42
CA GLN A 200 6.74 -17.24 -8.33
C GLN A 200 5.41 -17.54 -7.65
N GLU A 201 5.44 -17.88 -6.38
CA GLU A 201 4.26 -18.08 -5.57
C GLU A 201 3.45 -16.80 -5.36
N MET A 202 4.11 -15.68 -5.04
CA MET A 202 3.46 -14.37 -4.96
C MET A 202 2.78 -14.01 -6.29
N LEU A 203 3.44 -14.27 -7.43
CA LEU A 203 2.83 -14.06 -8.74
C LEU A 203 1.61 -14.94 -8.95
N ALA A 204 1.71 -16.23 -8.61
CA ALA A 204 0.63 -17.22 -8.70
C ALA A 204 -0.51 -16.97 -7.71
N GLY A 205 -0.26 -16.19 -6.65
CA GLY A 205 -1.17 -15.97 -5.53
C GLY A 205 -1.28 -17.20 -4.61
N THR A 206 -0.24 -18.02 -4.57
CA THR A 206 -0.07 -19.08 -3.56
C THR A 206 0.63 -18.52 -2.32
N ALA A 207 0.84 -19.36 -1.31
CA ALA A 207 1.32 -18.95 0.00
C ALA A 207 2.73 -19.49 0.22
N PRO A 208 3.78 -18.64 0.22
CA PRO A 208 5.17 -19.10 0.31
C PRO A 208 5.57 -19.73 1.64
N ASP A 209 4.68 -19.71 2.62
CA ASP A 209 4.85 -20.32 3.93
C ASP A 209 4.10 -21.65 4.10
N ASP A 210 3.46 -22.16 3.04
CA ASP A 210 2.70 -23.41 3.05
C ASP A 210 3.04 -24.28 1.82
N PRO A 211 3.79 -25.39 2.01
CA PRO A 211 4.24 -26.24 0.90
C PRO A 211 3.09 -27.05 0.26
N GLY A 212 1.87 -26.95 0.82
CA GLY A 212 0.63 -27.46 0.22
C GLY A 212 -0.08 -26.45 -0.68
N SER A 213 0.33 -25.19 -0.69
CA SER A 213 -0.26 -24.08 -1.43
C SER A 213 0.26 -24.07 -2.87
N LEU A 214 -0.19 -25.04 -3.67
CA LEU A 214 0.32 -25.21 -5.03
C LEU A 214 -0.69 -24.76 -6.09
N LEU A 215 -0.21 -24.14 -7.17
CA LEU A 215 -0.99 -24.02 -8.41
C LEU A 215 -1.11 -25.39 -9.08
N ALA A 216 -2.10 -26.17 -8.66
CA ALA A 216 -2.24 -27.58 -9.05
C ALA A 216 -3.54 -27.90 -9.78
N PHE A 217 -3.47 -28.91 -10.66
CA PHE A 217 -4.66 -29.55 -11.22
C PHE A 217 -5.41 -30.32 -10.13
N ARG A 218 -6.72 -30.12 -10.06
CA ARG A 218 -7.65 -30.87 -9.20
C ARG A 218 -8.27 -32.04 -9.93
N GLU A 219 -8.52 -31.91 -11.22
CA GLU A 219 -9.15 -32.95 -12.02
C GLU A 219 -8.70 -32.88 -13.48
N ILE A 220 -8.38 -34.04 -14.06
CA ILE A 220 -8.20 -34.19 -15.50
C ILE A 220 -8.88 -35.51 -15.90
N ARG A 221 -9.93 -35.44 -16.70
CA ARG A 221 -10.60 -36.66 -17.18
C ARG A 221 -11.27 -36.48 -18.55
N PRO A 222 -11.41 -37.56 -19.33
CA PRO A 222 -12.25 -37.53 -20.53
C PRO A 222 -13.68 -37.10 -20.19
N ASP A 223 -14.22 -36.15 -20.95
CA ASP A 223 -15.60 -35.70 -20.79
C ASP A 223 -16.51 -36.49 -21.73
N LYS A 224 -17.01 -37.63 -21.25
CA LYS A 224 -17.91 -38.49 -22.03
C LYS A 224 -19.31 -37.88 -22.25
N ALA A 225 -19.64 -36.79 -21.56
CA ALA A 225 -20.93 -36.12 -21.67
C ALA A 225 -20.90 -34.97 -22.71
N ALA A 226 -19.72 -34.44 -23.03
CA ALA A 226 -19.57 -33.43 -24.07
C ALA A 226 -19.67 -34.10 -25.47
N GLN A 227 -20.62 -33.66 -26.29
CA GLN A 227 -20.59 -33.97 -27.72
C GLN A 227 -19.39 -33.23 -28.35
N PRO A 228 -18.57 -33.89 -29.18
CA PRO A 228 -17.53 -33.19 -29.93
C PRO A 228 -18.16 -32.06 -30.74
N ALA A 229 -17.57 -30.86 -30.67
CA ALA A 229 -18.10 -29.67 -31.33
C ALA A 229 -18.01 -29.80 -32.87
N GLY A 230 -19.04 -30.37 -33.49
CA GLY A 230 -19.44 -30.09 -34.88
C GLY A 230 -18.69 -30.80 -36.03
N GLY A 231 -19.45 -31.63 -36.75
CA GLY A 231 -19.54 -31.67 -38.22
C GLY A 231 -18.26 -31.69 -39.08
N GLY A 232 -17.82 -32.89 -39.48
CA GLY A 232 -16.98 -33.10 -40.67
C GLY A 232 -15.49 -32.80 -40.52
N GLY A 233 -15.05 -32.23 -39.40
CA GLY A 233 -13.64 -32.09 -39.01
C GLY A 233 -13.11 -33.30 -38.23
N GLN A 234 -11.78 -33.38 -38.12
CA GLN A 234 -11.04 -34.39 -37.36
C GLN A 234 -11.72 -34.68 -36.01
N ALA A 235 -11.95 -35.97 -35.70
CA ALA A 235 -12.64 -36.35 -34.47
C ALA A 235 -11.92 -35.76 -33.24
N THR A 236 -12.63 -35.08 -32.35
CA THR A 236 -12.03 -34.55 -31.12
C THR A 236 -12.36 -35.45 -29.94
N ALA A 237 -11.49 -35.45 -28.94
CA ALA A 237 -11.69 -36.10 -27.65
C ALA A 237 -11.82 -35.00 -26.59
N PRO A 238 -13.04 -34.68 -26.12
CA PRO A 238 -13.22 -33.67 -25.10
C PRO A 238 -12.65 -34.14 -23.77
N VAL A 239 -11.87 -33.28 -23.11
CA VAL A 239 -11.26 -33.51 -21.82
C VAL A 239 -11.68 -32.39 -20.88
N ARG A 240 -12.20 -32.76 -19.71
CA ARG A 240 -12.47 -31.85 -18.61
C ARG A 240 -11.20 -31.68 -17.78
N VAL A 241 -10.84 -30.43 -17.55
CA VAL A 241 -9.67 -30.02 -16.79
C VAL A 241 -10.10 -29.02 -15.74
N LYS A 242 -9.70 -29.25 -14.50
CA LYS A 242 -9.98 -28.38 -13.35
C LYS A 242 -8.70 -28.13 -12.58
N TRP A 243 -8.42 -26.88 -12.22
CA TRP A 243 -7.25 -26.50 -11.43
C TRP A 243 -7.60 -25.40 -10.44
N GLN A 244 -6.76 -25.20 -9.43
CA GLN A 244 -6.89 -24.10 -8.48
C GLN A 244 -6.61 -22.77 -9.15
N SER A 245 -7.37 -21.73 -8.81
CA SER A 245 -7.17 -20.37 -9.31
C SER A 245 -7.17 -19.36 -8.16
N VAL A 246 -6.71 -18.16 -8.48
CA VAL A 246 -6.74 -17.00 -7.61
C VAL A 246 -7.59 -15.93 -8.30
N PRO A 247 -8.62 -15.37 -7.63
CA PRO A 247 -9.47 -14.33 -8.19
C PRO A 247 -8.68 -13.21 -8.88
N GLY A 248 -9.17 -12.78 -10.04
CA GLY A 248 -8.56 -11.72 -10.87
C GLY A 248 -7.30 -12.13 -11.66
N LYS A 249 -6.77 -13.33 -11.46
CA LYS A 249 -5.61 -13.83 -12.22
C LYS A 249 -6.05 -14.51 -13.52
N SER A 250 -5.20 -14.39 -14.53
CA SER A 250 -5.42 -14.96 -15.86
C SER A 250 -4.54 -16.18 -16.10
N TYR A 251 -5.09 -17.21 -16.74
CA TYR A 251 -4.43 -18.51 -16.94
C TYR A 251 -4.55 -18.97 -18.39
N GLN A 252 -3.51 -19.60 -18.91
CA GLN A 252 -3.53 -20.32 -20.19
C GLN A 252 -3.21 -21.79 -19.96
N LEU A 253 -4.08 -22.67 -20.47
CA LEU A 253 -3.86 -24.10 -20.50
C LEU A 253 -3.02 -24.49 -21.72
N PHE A 254 -2.11 -25.42 -21.51
CA PHE A 254 -1.28 -26.02 -22.54
C PHE A 254 -1.38 -27.54 -22.50
N TYR A 255 -1.19 -28.16 -23.65
CA TYR A 255 -1.18 -29.59 -23.84
C TYR A 255 0.05 -30.01 -24.64
N ILE A 256 0.61 -31.15 -24.27
CA ILE A 256 1.69 -31.79 -25.02
C ILE A 256 1.42 -33.31 -25.13
N PRO A 257 1.46 -33.91 -26.33
CA PRO A 257 1.14 -35.33 -26.50
C PRO A 257 2.13 -36.29 -25.85
N ASP A 258 3.42 -35.95 -25.83
CA ASP A 258 4.48 -36.75 -25.24
C ASP A 258 5.61 -35.86 -24.73
N LEU A 259 6.33 -36.29 -23.69
CA LEU A 259 7.47 -35.57 -23.12
C LEU A 259 8.81 -35.97 -23.76
N VAL A 260 8.77 -36.72 -24.86
CA VAL A 260 9.97 -37.22 -25.53
C VAL A 260 10.51 -36.20 -26.55
N GLY A 261 11.74 -35.76 -26.33
CA GLY A 261 12.47 -34.85 -27.23
C GLY A 261 12.07 -33.38 -27.06
N GLU A 262 12.60 -32.52 -27.92
CA GLU A 262 12.19 -31.11 -27.99
C GLU A 262 10.83 -31.01 -28.67
N GLN A 263 9.79 -30.90 -27.86
CA GLN A 263 8.42 -30.67 -28.30
C GLN A 263 7.90 -29.37 -27.65
N GLU A 264 7.07 -28.65 -28.38
CA GLU A 264 6.49 -27.39 -27.92
C GLU A 264 5.14 -27.62 -27.24
N TYR A 265 4.90 -26.87 -26.16
CA TYR A 265 3.59 -26.87 -25.50
C TYR A 265 2.57 -26.14 -26.37
N ILE A 266 1.49 -26.83 -26.72
CA ILE A 266 0.44 -26.28 -27.57
C ILE A 266 -0.60 -25.59 -26.67
N PRO A 267 -0.90 -24.29 -26.85
CA PRO A 267 -1.98 -23.64 -26.11
C PRO A 267 -3.33 -24.27 -26.48
N VAL A 268 -4.14 -24.59 -25.48
CA VAL A 268 -5.46 -25.18 -25.65
C VAL A 268 -6.51 -24.30 -24.99
N GLY A 269 -7.55 -23.95 -25.74
CA GLY A 269 -8.52 -22.94 -25.31
C GLY A 269 -7.93 -21.53 -25.32
N GLY A 270 -8.75 -20.56 -24.91
CA GLY A 270 -8.30 -19.18 -24.69
C GLY A 270 -7.73 -18.96 -23.29
N VAL A 271 -7.18 -17.78 -23.07
CA VAL A 271 -6.86 -17.28 -21.73
C VAL A 271 -8.16 -17.11 -20.95
N VAL A 272 -8.19 -17.61 -19.72
CA VAL A 272 -9.33 -17.48 -18.80
C VAL A 272 -8.90 -16.68 -17.58
N THR A 273 -9.70 -15.71 -17.19
CA THR A 273 -9.51 -14.91 -15.97
C THR A 273 -10.46 -15.42 -14.91
N ALA A 274 -9.94 -15.71 -13.72
CA ALA A 274 -10.76 -16.09 -12.57
C ALA A 274 -11.60 -14.88 -12.10
N ASP A 275 -12.89 -15.10 -11.90
CA ASP A 275 -13.79 -14.07 -11.35
C ASP A 275 -13.45 -13.74 -9.87
N ASP A 276 -14.05 -12.68 -9.32
CA ASP A 276 -13.75 -12.09 -7.99
C ASP A 276 -13.87 -13.07 -6.81
N ASP A 277 -14.53 -14.22 -6.98
CA ASP A 277 -14.67 -15.30 -5.99
C ASP A 277 -14.41 -16.70 -6.58
N GLU A 278 -13.69 -16.80 -7.70
CA GLU A 278 -13.39 -18.07 -8.37
C GLU A 278 -12.01 -18.63 -7.97
N TYR A 279 -12.04 -19.64 -7.10
CA TYR A 279 -10.83 -20.32 -6.59
C TYR A 279 -10.51 -21.64 -7.32
N GLU A 280 -11.36 -22.05 -8.25
CA GLU A 280 -11.09 -23.17 -9.14
C GLU A 280 -11.68 -22.88 -10.51
N ILE A 281 -10.87 -22.98 -11.56
CA ILE A 281 -11.36 -22.88 -12.94
C ILE A 281 -11.63 -24.29 -13.47
N GLU A 282 -12.78 -24.46 -14.12
CA GLU A 282 -13.13 -25.68 -14.86
C GLU A 282 -13.27 -25.37 -16.35
N MET A 283 -12.62 -26.18 -17.20
CA MET A 283 -12.73 -26.09 -18.65
C MET A 283 -12.97 -27.46 -19.28
N VAL A 284 -13.72 -27.47 -20.38
CA VAL A 284 -13.77 -28.62 -21.30
C VAL A 284 -13.06 -28.22 -22.59
N VAL A 285 -12.02 -28.98 -22.93
CA VAL A 285 -11.19 -28.71 -24.12
C VAL A 285 -11.21 -29.88 -25.10
N ASP A 286 -11.30 -29.58 -26.38
CA ASP A 286 -11.27 -30.56 -27.45
C ASP A 286 -9.81 -30.85 -27.86
N LEU A 287 -9.34 -32.08 -27.63
CA LEU A 287 -8.04 -32.52 -28.11
C LEU A 287 -8.15 -33.31 -29.43
N PRO A 288 -7.10 -33.35 -30.28
CA PRO A 288 -7.09 -34.18 -31.50
C PRO A 288 -7.31 -35.67 -31.19
N THR A 289 -7.98 -36.42 -32.08
CA THR A 289 -8.20 -37.87 -31.87
C THR A 289 -6.86 -38.60 -31.70
N GLY A 290 -6.67 -39.27 -30.55
CA GLY A 290 -5.43 -39.94 -30.16
C GLY A 290 -4.66 -39.27 -29.02
N ALA A 291 -4.99 -38.02 -28.70
CA ALA A 291 -4.39 -37.18 -27.65
C ALA A 291 -4.78 -37.56 -26.20
N VAL A 292 -5.42 -38.70 -25.98
CA VAL A 292 -5.83 -39.14 -24.63
C VAL A 292 -4.61 -39.53 -23.76
N LYS A 293 -3.42 -39.63 -24.37
CA LYS A 293 -2.13 -39.71 -23.68
C LYS A 293 -1.38 -38.43 -23.97
N GLY A 294 -1.11 -37.67 -22.91
CA GLY A 294 -0.37 -36.43 -22.97
C GLY A 294 -0.32 -35.79 -21.59
N ASN A 295 0.36 -34.65 -21.51
CA ASN A 295 0.54 -33.90 -20.27
C ASN A 295 -0.09 -32.52 -20.44
N PHE A 296 -0.68 -32.03 -19.36
CA PHE A 296 -1.20 -30.68 -19.28
C PHE A 296 -0.28 -29.82 -18.45
N ARG A 297 -0.22 -28.54 -18.79
CA ARG A 297 0.42 -27.51 -17.99
C ARG A 297 -0.50 -26.30 -17.98
N VAL A 298 -0.72 -25.72 -16.81
CA VAL A 298 -1.29 -24.38 -16.70
C VAL A 298 -0.17 -23.39 -16.49
N LYS A 299 -0.29 -22.21 -17.10
CA LYS A 299 0.58 -21.07 -16.80
C LYS A 299 -0.28 -19.88 -16.41
N LEU A 300 0.17 -19.15 -15.40
CA LEU A 300 -0.30 -17.81 -15.16
C LEU A 300 0.12 -16.92 -16.34
N VAL A 301 -0.81 -16.12 -16.84
CA VAL A 301 -0.57 -15.06 -17.82
C VAL A 301 -0.38 -13.78 -17.04
N VAL A 302 0.88 -13.37 -16.89
CA VAL A 302 1.21 -12.06 -16.31
C VAL A 302 0.95 -11.01 -17.38
N PRO A 303 0.13 -9.97 -17.13
CA PRO A 303 -0.02 -8.87 -18.09
C PRO A 303 1.35 -8.25 -18.35
N GLU A 304 1.65 -7.95 -19.61
CA GLU A 304 2.89 -7.24 -19.94
C GLU A 304 2.90 -5.89 -19.19
N PRO A 305 4.06 -5.48 -18.63
CA PRO A 305 4.19 -4.26 -17.84
C PRO A 305 3.90 -2.98 -18.63
#